data_AF-A0AAE0CL75-F1
#
_entry.id   AF-A0AAE0CL75-F1
#
_cell.length_a   1.000
_cell.length_b   1.000
_cell.length_c   1.000
_cell.angle_alpha   90.00
_cell.angle_beta   90.00
_cell.angle_gamma   90.00
#
_symmetry.space_group_name_H-M   'P 1'
#
loop_
_entity.id
_entity.type
_entity.pdbx_description
1 polymer ?
#
loop_
_entity_poly.entity_id
_entity_poly.type
_entity_poly.pdbx_seq_one_letter_code
_entity_poly.pdbx_strand_id
1 'polypeptide(L)' 'MHIEVGELFPSKQQLQLQLGSYALANRFQIRVFKSDTTHYQVRCIVEDCNCQLHAAKVPNSNYFQITKFDNQHICFTEA' A
#
# COMPACT_ATOMS: atom_id res chain seq x y z
N MET A 1 -11.82 5.24 5.52
CA MET A 1 -10.44 4.73 5.55
C MET A 1 -9.70 5.39 4.42
N HIS A 2 -8.70 6.19 4.74
CA HIS A 2 -7.93 6.96 3.76
C HIS A 2 -6.47 6.48 3.81
N ILE A 3 -5.77 6.61 2.69
CA ILE A 3 -4.37 6.25 2.52
C ILE A 3 -3.79 7.31 1.58
N GLU A 4 -2.77 8.02 2.05
CA GLU A 4 -2.11 9.10 1.30
C GLU A 4 -0.60 9.08 1.47
N VAL A 5 0.11 9.68 0.51
CA VAL A 5 1.55 9.88 0.62
C VAL A 5 1.84 10.82 1.79
N GLY A 6 2.80 10.43 2.63
CA GLY A 6 3.17 11.16 3.84
C GLY A 6 2.57 10.59 5.13
N GLU A 7 1.51 9.77 5.03
CA GLU A 7 0.86 9.18 6.20
C GLU A 7 1.80 8.23 6.96
N LEU A 8 1.72 8.32 8.29
CA LEU A 8 2.58 7.59 9.24
C LEU A 8 1.81 6.51 9.97
N PHE A 9 2.35 5.30 9.91
CA PHE A 9 1.81 4.12 10.59
C PHE A 9 2.75 3.69 11.71
N PRO A 10 2.27 3.45 12.95
CA PRO A 10 3.13 3.06 14.06
C PRO A 10 3.88 1.73 13.88
N SER A 11 3.39 0.88 12.97
CA SER A 11 4.06 -0.38 12.59
C SER A 11 3.67 -0.83 11.19
N LYS A 12 4.47 -1.74 10.61
CA LYS A 12 4.14 -2.42 9.35
C LYS A 12 2.80 -3.17 9.41
N GLN A 13 2.46 -3.76 10.57
CA GLN A 13 1.21 -4.51 10.73
C GLN A 13 -0.01 -3.58 10.66
N GLN A 14 0.07 -2.39 11.26
CA GLN A 14 -1.03 -1.41 11.16
C GLN A 14 -1.19 -0.88 9.74
N LEU A 15 -0.08 -0.63 9.04
CA LEU A 15 -0.10 -0.29 7.62
C LEU A 15 -0.79 -1.39 6.80
N GLN A 16 -0.41 -2.66 7.00
CA GLN A 16 -1.02 -3.81 6.31
C GLN A 16 -2.52 -3.94 6.57
N LEU A 17 -2.95 -3.73 7.82
CA LEU A 17 -4.37 -3.80 8.20
C LEU A 17 -5.20 -2.69 7.55
N GLN A 18 -4.71 -1.44 7.63
CA GLN A 18 -5.39 -0.31 6.99
C GLN A 18 -5.44 -0.48 5.48
N LEU A 19 -4.34 -0.91 4.88
CA LEU A 19 -4.25 -1.15 3.44
C LEU A 19 -5.15 -2.29 2.97
N GLY A 20 -5.24 -3.39 3.71
CA GLY A 20 -6.19 -4.47 3.42
C GLY A 20 -7.64 -3.99 3.51
N SER A 21 -7.95 -3.17 4.51
CA SER A 21 -9.30 -2.63 4.68
C SER A 21 -9.65 -1.61 3.58
N TYR A 22 -8.69 -0.79 3.15
CA TYR A 22 -8.81 0.11 2.02
C TYR A 22 -9.03 -0.65 0.71
N ALA A 23 -8.24 -1.70 0.45
CA ALA A 23 -8.37 -2.52 -0.75
C ALA A 23 -9.73 -3.23 -0.81
N LEU A 24 -10.22 -3.73 0.32
CA LEU A 24 -11.56 -4.32 0.44
C LEU A 24 -12.67 -3.30 0.14
N ALA A 25 -12.59 -2.10 0.75
CA ALA A 25 -13.58 -1.05 0.54
C ALA A 25 -13.61 -0.55 -0.92
N ASN A 26 -12.46 -0.51 -1.58
CA ASN A 26 -12.30 -0.12 -2.97
C ASN A 26 -12.32 -1.31 -3.94
N ARG A 27 -12.72 -2.52 -3.49
CA ARG A 27 -12.88 -3.76 -4.27
C ARG A 27 -11.71 -4.10 -5.21
N PHE A 28 -10.48 -3.93 -4.74
CA PHE A 28 -9.30 -4.44 -5.43
C PHE A 28 -8.48 -5.35 -4.51
N GLN A 29 -7.62 -6.16 -5.13
CA GLN A 29 -6.69 -7.01 -4.42
C GLN A 29 -5.25 -6.54 -4.68
N ILE A 30 -4.41 -6.71 -3.66
CA ILE A 30 -3.00 -6.37 -3.70
C ILE A 30 -2.14 -7.59 -3.45
N ARG A 31 -0.95 -7.61 -4.06
CA ARG A 31 0.13 -8.55 -3.78
C ARG A 31 1.32 -7.82 -3.19
N VAL A 32 2.02 -8.48 -2.27
CA VAL A 32 3.29 -7.96 -1.73
C VAL A 32 4.37 -8.15 -2.78
N PHE A 33 4.97 -7.05 -3.23
CA PHE A 33 6.09 -7.07 -4.16
C PHE A 33 7.43 -7.13 -3.41
N LYS A 34 7.56 -6.35 -2.33
CA LYS A 34 8.73 -6.35 -1.46
C LYS A 34 8.30 -6.10 -0.02
N SER A 35 8.83 -6.87 0.92
CA SER A 35 8.60 -6.64 2.34
C SER A 35 9.83 -7.03 3.12
N ASP A 36 10.55 -6.05 3.62
CA ASP A 36 11.66 -6.23 4.54
C ASP A 36 11.41 -5.46 5.85
N THR A 37 12.48 -5.24 6.64
CA THR A 37 12.40 -4.53 7.92
C THR A 37 12.36 -3.02 7.75
N THR A 38 12.68 -2.50 6.55
CA THR A 38 12.83 -1.07 6.26
C THR A 38 11.95 -0.60 5.10
N HIS A 39 11.50 -1.49 4.22
CA HIS A 39 10.66 -1.16 3.08
C HIS A 39 9.48 -2.14 2.98
N TYR A 40 8.36 -1.59 2.54
CA TYR A 40 7.15 -2.33 2.21
C TYR A 40 6.60 -1.82 0.89
N GLN A 41 6.47 -2.69 -0.10
CA GLN A 41 5.98 -2.38 -1.42
C GLN A 41 4.91 -3.38 -1.80
N VAL A 42 3.77 -2.87 -2.23
CA VAL A 42 2.68 -3.67 -2.78
C VAL A 42 2.28 -3.14 -4.15
N ARG A 43 1.66 -4.01 -4.93
CA ARG A 43 1.05 -3.68 -6.22
C ARG A 43 -0.31 -4.33 -6.32
N CYS A 44 -1.13 -3.87 -7.26
CA CYS A 44 -2.32 -4.62 -7.65
C CYS A 44 -1.96 -6.05 -8.09
N ILE A 45 -2.88 -6.99 -7.88
CA ILE A 45 -2.71 -8.37 -8.34
C ILE A 45 -2.77 -8.49 -9.88
N VAL A 46 -3.50 -7.58 -10.54
CA VAL A 46 -3.60 -7.52 -12.00
C VAL A 46 -2.29 -6.98 -12.57
N GLU A 47 -1.68 -7.73 -13.49
CA GLU A 47 -0.30 -7.51 -13.94
C GLU A 47 -0.09 -6.17 -14.66
N ASP A 48 -1.03 -5.78 -15.53
CA ASP A 48 -1.00 -4.50 -16.25
C ASP A 48 -1.50 -3.30 -15.43
N CYS A 49 -1.83 -3.50 -14.16
CA CYS A 49 -2.34 -2.43 -13.33
C CYS A 49 -1.22 -1.61 -12.69
N ASN A 50 -1.26 -0.29 -12.90
CA ASN A 50 -0.25 0.64 -12.40
C ASN A 50 -0.36 0.92 -10.89
N CYS A 51 -1.40 0.44 -10.21
CA CYS A 51 -1.60 0.71 -8.80
C CYS A 51 -0.47 0.08 -7.96
N GLN A 52 0.20 0.93 -7.17
CA GLN A 52 1.29 0.54 -6.29
C GLN A 52 1.37 1.44 -5.06
N LEU A 53 1.81 0.85 -3.95
CA LEU A 53 2.08 1.58 -2.72
C LEU A 53 3.46 1.22 -2.21
N HIS A 54 4.27 2.24 -1.91
CA HIS A 54 5.55 2.10 -1.24
C HIS A 54 5.47 2.77 0.13
N ALA A 55 6.01 2.09 1.13
CA ALA A 55 6.26 2.63 2.43
C ALA A 55 7.69 2.31 2.88
N ALA A 56 8.27 3.25 3.62
CA ALA A 56 9.60 3.11 4.19
C ALA A 56 9.54 3.34 5.71
N LYS A 57 10.39 2.63 6.44
CA LYS A 57 10.55 2.82 7.87
C LYS A 57 11.23 4.17 8.13
N VAL A 58 10.67 4.95 9.04
CA VAL A 58 11.27 6.21 9.48
C VAL A 58 12.53 5.91 10.30
N PRO A 59 13.67 6.59 10.04
CA PRO A 59 14.90 6.37 10.79
C PRO A 59 14.70 6.53 12.30
N ASN A 60 15.35 5.67 13.09
CA ASN A 60 15.28 5.67 14.55
C ASN A 60 13.86 5.54 15.15
N SER A 61 12.92 4.98 14.39
CA SER A 61 11.52 4.87 14.78
C SER A 61 10.92 3.53 14.32
N ASN A 62 9.80 3.10 14.90
CA ASN A 62 9.05 1.94 14.42
C ASN A 62 8.03 2.28 13.33
N TYR A 63 7.89 3.57 13.05
CA TYR A 63 6.91 4.08 12.13
C TYR A 63 7.27 3.77 10.68
N PHE A 64 6.24 3.53 9.87
CA PHE A 64 6.33 3.42 8.43
C PHE A 64 5.61 4.60 7.80
N GLN A 65 6.26 5.28 6.89
CA GLN A 65 5.68 6.36 6.12
C GLN A 65 5.36 5.88 4.72
N ILE A 66 4.18 6.22 4.21
CA ILE A 66 3.87 6.04 2.79
C ILE A 66 4.68 7.05 1.98
N THR A 67 5.58 6.56 1.14
CA THR A 67 6.43 7.39 0.28
C THR A 67 5.89 7.53 -1.13
N LYS A 68 5.06 6.58 -1.56
CA LYS A 68 4.43 6.58 -2.88
C LYS A 68 3.10 5.85 -2.82
N PHE A 69 2.08 6.42 -3.44
CA PHE A 69 0.79 5.77 -3.60
C PHE A 69 0.17 6.17 -4.94
N ASP A 70 0.26 5.26 -5.92
CA ASP A 70 -0.49 5.37 -7.17
C ASP A 70 -1.78 4.57 -7.01
N ASN A 71 -2.91 5.25 -6.88
CA ASN A 71 -4.23 4.62 -6.79
C ASN A 71 -4.93 4.51 -8.15
N GLN A 72 -4.18 4.61 -9.25
CA GLN A 72 -4.74 4.50 -10.60
C GLN A 72 -4.91 3.03 -10.97
N HIS A 73 -6.16 2.59 -11.00
CA HIS A 73 -6.54 1.26 -11.43
C HIS A 73 -7.05 1.29 -12.87
N ILE A 74 -6.53 0.40 -13.72
CA ILE A 74 -7.12 0.07 -15.03
C ILE A 74 -7.93 -1.23 -14.99
N CYS A 75 -7.77 -2.02 -13.92
CA CYS A 75 -8.44 -3.30 -13.72
C CYS A 75 -9.91 -3.18 -13.29
N PHE A 76 -10.42 -1.95 -13.15
CA PHE A 76 -11.81 -1.66 -12.83
C PHE A 76 -12.69 -1.50 -14.07
N THR A 77 -12.10 -1.56 -15.27
CA THR A 77 -12.77 -1.17 -16.53
C THR A 77 -13.41 -2.34 -17.28
N GLU A 78 -13.54 -3.52 -16.69
CA GLU A 78 -14.38 -4.59 -17.24
C GLU A 78 -15.48 -4.93 -16.24
N ALA A 79 -16.65 -4.34 -16.49
CA ALA A 79 -17.95 -4.73 -15.94
C ALA A 79 -18.80 -5.30 -17.07
#